data_AF-A0A950R298-F1
#
_entry.id   AF-A0A950R298-F1
#
_cell.length_a   1.000
_cell.length_b   1.000
_cell.length_c   1.000
_cell.angle_alpha   90.00
_cell.angle_beta   90.00
_cell.angle_gamma   90.00
#
_symmetry.space_group_name_H-M   'P 1'
#
loop_
_entity.id
_entity.type
_entity.pdbx_description
1 polymer ?
#
loop_
_entity_poly.entity_id
_entity_poly.type
_entity_poly.pdbx_seq_one_letter_code
_entity_poly.pdbx_strand_id
1 'polypeptide(L)'
;MLKRTLAVSVVFLLAFTSCKVTKVEHLPAASVPRPANEKIVGITTTAGQDVRFDAPGASVSGATLHASVSAKPYEISLSEIQRFWVERKEISKVRTIGLVAGVAAGTIAVIVAVAAATKQSCPFVYSWNGTEYVFDAEPYGGAITRGLEKDDYSELEHLREQDNRYRLRITNEVDEQQYTNLMELWVVDHDPGTRVLADQDGHLHTVGNVRELLNVRDSAGADLAPWLRATDRLIWEPEALPDAQGNLRHEITMEFPKPPGATSAKLVVNAATGLWGSYMIKKMVELRGRAARDWFWKIDHDPAEVRSLFAWDLREELFALKIYVQEPTGWEVRGVLQGMGPF
;
A
#
# COMPACT_ATOMS: atom_id res chain seq x y z
N MET A 1 24.56 7.60 -51.92
CA MET A 1 23.84 6.89 -50.83
C MET A 1 23.03 7.90 -50.05
N LEU A 2 21.74 7.65 -49.94
CA LEU A 2 20.69 8.54 -49.44
C LEU A 2 20.38 8.18 -47.98
N LYS A 3 20.32 9.15 -47.05
CA LYS A 3 19.52 8.99 -45.82
C LYS A 3 18.71 10.27 -45.60
N ARG A 4 17.39 10.10 -45.71
CA ARG A 4 16.34 11.08 -45.49
C ARG A 4 16.09 11.22 -43.98
N THR A 5 16.04 12.44 -43.48
CA THR A 5 15.38 12.79 -42.22
C THR A 5 14.18 13.65 -42.56
N LEU A 6 12.98 13.12 -42.33
CA LEU A 6 11.73 13.85 -42.49
C LEU A 6 11.43 14.57 -41.16
N ALA A 7 11.49 15.90 -41.18
CA ALA A 7 10.90 16.74 -40.15
C ALA A 7 9.46 17.03 -40.55
N VAL A 8 8.51 16.79 -39.65
CA VAL A 8 7.12 17.27 -39.80
C VAL A 8 6.82 18.14 -38.59
N SER A 9 6.81 19.44 -38.84
CA SER A 9 6.28 20.46 -37.95
C SER A 9 4.77 20.58 -38.19
N VAL A 10 3.97 20.52 -37.12
CA VAL A 10 2.57 20.97 -37.15
C VAL A 10 2.40 22.01 -36.06
N VAL A 11 2.18 23.25 -36.49
CA VAL A 11 1.80 24.39 -35.67
C VAL A 11 0.28 24.40 -35.55
N PHE A 12 -0.24 24.56 -34.34
CA PHE A 12 -1.61 25.04 -34.10
C PHE A 12 -1.55 26.17 -33.07
N LEU A 13 -1.76 27.41 -33.54
CA LEU A 13 -2.18 28.54 -32.73
C LEU A 13 -3.66 28.34 -32.37
N LEU A 14 -4.07 28.67 -31.13
CA LEU A 14 -5.28 29.46 -30.84
C LEU A 14 -5.43 29.78 -29.33
N ALA A 15 -5.60 31.09 -29.07
CA ALA A 15 -6.34 31.76 -27.99
C ALA A 15 -5.90 31.63 -26.51
N PHE A 16 -5.25 32.69 -26.02
CA PHE A 16 -5.14 33.06 -24.61
C PHE A 16 -6.45 33.70 -24.10
N THR A 17 -7.17 33.05 -23.17
CA THR A 17 -8.02 33.73 -22.18
C THR A 17 -8.13 32.91 -20.89
N SER A 18 -7.50 33.43 -19.82
CA SER A 18 -7.73 33.23 -18.38
C SER A 18 -8.17 31.84 -17.89
N CYS A 19 -7.20 30.98 -17.57
CA CYS A 19 -7.42 29.69 -16.95
C CYS A 19 -6.85 29.68 -15.52
N LYS A 20 -7.68 29.89 -14.48
CA LYS A 20 -7.33 29.60 -13.07
C LYS A 20 -8.56 29.05 -12.31
N VAL A 21 -8.52 27.79 -11.86
CA VAL A 21 -9.45 27.11 -10.94
C VAL A 21 -8.79 26.90 -9.59
N THR A 22 -9.61 26.99 -8.56
CA THR A 22 -9.22 26.86 -7.17
C THR A 22 -9.47 25.42 -6.69
N LYS A 23 -8.45 24.73 -6.19
CA LYS A 23 -8.49 23.36 -5.64
C LYS A 23 -8.16 23.38 -4.15
N VAL A 24 -8.76 22.50 -3.36
CA VAL A 24 -8.45 22.34 -1.93
C VAL A 24 -7.75 21.00 -1.71
N GLU A 25 -6.58 21.03 -1.09
CA GLU A 25 -5.75 19.85 -0.82
C GLU A 25 -5.74 19.53 0.68
N HIS A 26 -5.96 18.27 1.04
CA HIS A 26 -6.00 17.83 2.43
C HIS A 26 -4.62 17.30 2.81
N LEU A 27 -3.81 18.15 3.42
CA LEU A 27 -2.41 17.89 3.71
C LEU A 27 -2.23 17.53 5.18
N PRO A 28 -1.52 16.44 5.54
CA PRO A 28 -1.14 16.14 6.92
C PRO A 28 -0.47 17.35 7.58
N ALA A 29 -0.73 17.61 8.86
CA ALA A 29 -0.20 18.77 9.55
C ALA A 29 1.34 18.86 9.47
N ALA A 30 2.03 17.71 9.54
CA ALA A 30 3.49 17.61 9.39
C ALA A 30 4.00 18.09 8.01
N SER A 31 3.19 17.99 6.96
CA SER A 31 3.54 18.43 5.60
C SER A 31 3.31 19.93 5.36
N VAL A 32 2.71 20.64 6.33
CA VAL A 32 2.49 22.08 6.30
C VAL A 32 3.25 22.73 7.46
N PRO A 33 4.59 22.84 7.38
CA PRO A 33 5.42 23.33 8.49
C PRO A 33 5.23 24.83 8.75
N ARG A 34 4.61 25.58 7.82
CA ARG A 34 4.33 27.02 7.93
C ARG A 34 2.88 27.33 7.53
N PRO A 35 1.89 26.90 8.32
CA PRO A 35 0.48 27.03 7.98
C PRO A 35 0.02 28.50 7.87
N ALA A 36 0.70 29.43 8.55
CA ALA A 36 0.46 30.87 8.44
C ALA A 36 0.68 31.43 7.01
N ASN A 37 1.45 30.75 6.17
CA ASN A 37 1.71 31.17 4.80
C ASN A 37 0.73 30.58 3.79
N GLU A 38 -0.22 29.77 4.26
CA GLU A 38 -1.12 28.99 3.42
C GLU A 38 -2.54 29.55 3.45
N LYS A 39 -3.26 29.35 2.34
CA LYS A 39 -4.69 29.66 2.32
C LYS A 39 -5.48 28.46 2.84
N ILE A 40 -5.66 28.39 4.15
CA ILE A 40 -6.37 27.29 4.81
C ILE A 40 -7.88 27.58 4.78
N VAL A 41 -8.67 26.67 4.19
CA VAL A 41 -10.13 26.82 4.05
C VAL A 41 -10.91 25.77 4.85
N GLY A 42 -10.21 24.93 5.60
CA GLY A 42 -10.77 23.94 6.51
C GLY A 42 -9.68 23.07 7.13
N ILE A 43 -10.09 22.14 7.98
CA ILE A 43 -9.22 21.20 8.67
C ILE A 43 -9.92 19.86 8.89
N THR A 44 -9.13 18.82 9.14
CA THR A 44 -9.58 17.59 9.79
C THR A 44 -8.91 17.51 11.15
N THR A 45 -9.69 17.36 12.22
CA THR A 45 -9.17 17.26 13.59
C THR A 45 -8.58 15.88 13.87
N THR A 46 -7.79 15.75 14.94
CA THR A 46 -7.27 14.44 15.40
C THR A 46 -8.38 13.47 15.84
N ALA A 47 -9.59 13.97 16.13
CA ALA A 47 -10.78 13.17 16.38
C ALA A 47 -11.50 12.73 15.08
N GLY A 48 -10.94 13.03 13.90
CA GLY A 48 -11.52 12.69 12.60
C GLY A 48 -12.68 13.59 12.16
N GLN A 49 -12.87 14.75 12.81
CA GLN A 49 -13.93 15.69 12.43
C GLN A 49 -13.43 16.67 11.38
N ASP A 50 -14.20 16.77 10.29
CA ASP A 50 -13.98 17.73 9.21
C ASP A 50 -14.67 19.07 9.51
N VAL A 51 -13.92 20.17 9.46
CA VAL A 51 -14.40 21.53 9.72
C VAL A 51 -14.02 22.45 8.58
N ARG A 52 -15.03 22.98 7.89
CA ARG A 52 -14.86 23.93 6.79
C ARG A 52 -15.01 25.36 7.27
N PHE A 53 -14.13 26.25 6.82
CA PHE A 53 -14.13 27.65 7.20
C PHE A 53 -14.88 28.53 6.19
N ASP A 54 -15.50 29.58 6.70
CA ASP A 54 -16.05 30.67 5.91
C ASP A 54 -14.91 31.49 5.27
N ALA A 55 -15.20 32.26 4.22
CA ALA A 55 -14.22 33.16 3.61
C ALA A 55 -13.79 34.26 4.62
N PRO A 56 -12.49 34.64 4.69
CA PRO A 56 -11.42 34.34 3.73
C PRO A 56 -10.67 33.01 3.94
N GLY A 57 -11.07 32.21 4.93
CA GLY A 57 -10.35 31.05 5.44
C GLY A 57 -9.82 31.30 6.85
N ALA A 58 -8.88 30.48 7.28
CA ALA A 58 -8.25 30.62 8.59
C ALA A 58 -6.99 31.47 8.56
N SER A 59 -6.69 32.09 9.70
CA SER A 59 -5.40 32.68 10.02
C SER A 59 -4.75 31.90 11.17
N VAL A 60 -3.43 31.91 11.21
CA VAL A 60 -2.68 31.25 12.28
C VAL A 60 -1.90 32.30 13.06
N SER A 61 -2.08 32.32 14.36
CA SER A 61 -1.35 33.20 15.29
C SER A 61 -0.80 32.35 16.42
N GLY A 62 0.53 32.26 16.52
CA GLY A 62 1.19 31.37 17.47
C GLY A 62 0.85 29.90 17.21
N ALA A 63 0.33 29.20 18.23
CA ALA A 63 -0.07 27.79 18.18
C ALA A 63 -1.58 27.60 17.94
N THR A 64 -2.31 28.65 17.61
CA THR A 64 -3.77 28.62 17.45
C THR A 64 -4.16 29.01 16.03
N LEU A 65 -5.09 28.24 15.46
CA LEU A 65 -5.76 28.55 14.21
C LEU A 65 -7.09 29.23 14.52
N HIS A 66 -7.32 30.38 13.87
CA HIS A 66 -8.53 31.19 14.01
C HIS A 66 -9.29 31.21 12.67
N ALA A 67 -10.59 30.94 12.71
CA ALA A 67 -11.45 30.93 11.55
C ALA A 67 -12.87 31.36 11.90
N SER A 68 -13.75 31.39 10.90
CA SER A 68 -15.20 31.46 11.09
C SER A 68 -15.83 30.18 10.54
N VAL A 69 -16.81 29.63 11.24
CA VAL A 69 -17.62 28.48 10.77
C VAL A 69 -19.09 28.87 10.94
N SER A 70 -19.84 28.92 9.85
CA SER A 70 -21.26 29.33 9.89
C SER A 70 -21.48 30.70 10.56
N ALA A 71 -20.61 31.66 10.22
CA ALA A 71 -20.57 33.04 10.73
C ALA A 71 -20.28 33.19 12.24
N LYS A 72 -19.75 32.14 12.88
CA LYS A 72 -19.31 32.17 14.28
C LYS A 72 -17.79 32.01 14.39
N PRO A 73 -17.13 32.70 15.32
CA PRO A 73 -15.71 32.48 15.61
C PRO A 73 -15.43 31.02 15.93
N TYR A 74 -14.37 30.49 15.34
CA TYR A 74 -13.90 29.12 15.55
C TYR A 74 -12.40 29.15 15.80
N GLU A 75 -11.96 28.51 16.88
CA GLU A 75 -10.56 28.45 17.29
C GLU A 75 -10.19 27.02 17.65
N ILE A 76 -8.99 26.60 17.26
CA ILE A 76 -8.47 25.27 17.56
C ILE A 76 -6.94 25.30 17.66
N SER A 77 -6.37 24.48 18.55
CA SER A 77 -4.92 24.32 18.63
C SER A 77 -4.38 23.62 17.39
N LEU A 78 -3.21 24.04 16.89
CA LEU A 78 -2.55 23.36 15.78
C LEU A 78 -2.23 21.88 16.10
N SER A 79 -2.04 21.54 17.39
CA SER A 79 -1.81 20.17 17.85
C SER A 79 -3.03 19.26 17.75
N GLU A 80 -4.22 19.83 17.61
CA GLU A 80 -5.50 19.11 17.47
C GLU A 80 -5.91 18.97 15.99
N ILE A 81 -5.06 19.43 15.07
CA ILE A 81 -5.27 19.37 13.63
C ILE A 81 -4.45 18.21 13.07
N GLN A 82 -5.12 17.23 12.48
CA GLN A 82 -4.48 16.16 11.75
C GLN A 82 -4.15 16.58 10.31
N ARG A 83 -5.08 17.30 9.65
CA ARG A 83 -4.90 17.76 8.26
C ARG A 83 -5.36 19.19 8.06
N PHE A 84 -4.61 19.97 7.29
CA PHE A 84 -5.02 21.27 6.77
C PHE A 84 -5.65 21.12 5.39
N TRP A 85 -6.72 21.87 5.13
CA TRP A 85 -7.33 21.95 3.81
C TRP A 85 -6.84 23.22 3.11
N VAL A 86 -5.82 23.09 2.28
CA VAL A 86 -5.11 24.22 1.68
C VAL A 86 -5.63 24.51 0.28
N GLU A 87 -6.06 25.73 0.04
CA GLU A 87 -6.56 26.21 -1.23
C GLU A 87 -5.41 26.63 -2.18
N ARG A 88 -5.29 25.96 -3.33
CA ARG A 88 -4.32 26.21 -4.41
C ARG A 88 -5.03 26.71 -5.67
N LYS A 89 -4.42 27.63 -6.41
CA LYS A 89 -4.92 28.12 -7.70
C LYS A 89 -4.15 27.47 -8.85
N GLU A 90 -4.80 26.64 -9.64
CA GLU A 90 -4.24 25.95 -10.82
C GLU A 90 -5.00 26.31 -12.10
N ILE A 91 -4.51 25.95 -13.28
CA ILE A 91 -5.05 26.40 -14.58
C ILE A 91 -6.10 25.40 -15.12
N SER A 92 -7.34 25.85 -15.35
CA SER A 92 -8.52 25.03 -15.71
C SER A 92 -8.45 24.31 -17.06
N LYS A 93 -8.75 23.00 -17.10
CA LYS A 93 -9.06 22.22 -18.31
C LYS A 93 -10.56 21.85 -18.31
N VAL A 94 -11.38 22.70 -18.93
CA VAL A 94 -12.84 22.54 -19.00
C VAL A 94 -13.24 21.67 -20.20
N ARG A 95 -13.84 20.51 -19.87
CA ARG A 95 -14.91 19.74 -20.55
C ARG A 95 -14.91 18.35 -19.89
N THR A 96 -15.32 18.23 -18.63
CA THR A 96 -16.70 18.07 -18.10
C THR A 96 -17.41 16.82 -18.66
N ILE A 97 -17.86 15.97 -17.73
CA ILE A 97 -18.85 14.87 -17.83
C ILE A 97 -18.30 13.42 -17.85
N GLY A 98 -17.03 13.16 -18.19
CA GLY A 98 -16.45 11.80 -18.16
C GLY A 98 -15.66 11.39 -16.89
N LEU A 99 -15.43 12.30 -15.94
CA LEU A 99 -14.28 12.23 -15.03
C LEU A 99 -14.56 11.76 -13.59
N VAL A 100 -15.73 11.17 -13.28
CA VAL A 100 -15.87 10.44 -12.00
C VAL A 100 -15.06 9.13 -12.05
N ALA A 101 -14.84 8.56 -13.24
CA ALA A 101 -13.93 7.42 -13.43
C ALA A 101 -12.44 7.85 -13.56
N GLY A 102 -12.15 9.09 -13.96
CA GLY A 102 -10.80 9.53 -14.34
C GLY A 102 -9.90 10.01 -13.19
N VAL A 103 -10.45 10.51 -12.07
CA VAL A 103 -9.63 11.00 -10.94
C VAL A 103 -9.15 9.87 -10.04
N ALA A 104 -9.94 8.79 -9.91
CA ALA A 104 -9.47 7.53 -9.33
C ALA A 104 -8.34 6.96 -10.20
N ALA A 105 -8.56 6.84 -11.51
CA ALA A 105 -7.54 6.36 -12.45
C ALA A 105 -6.29 7.25 -12.52
N GLY A 106 -6.40 8.57 -12.37
CA GLY A 106 -5.26 9.51 -12.45
C GLY A 106 -4.41 9.57 -11.18
N THR A 107 -5.03 9.51 -10.00
CA THR A 107 -4.29 9.46 -8.72
C THR A 107 -3.69 8.07 -8.51
N ILE A 108 -4.43 7.01 -8.86
CA ILE A 108 -3.88 5.67 -9.01
C ILE A 108 -2.77 5.70 -10.05
N ALA A 109 -2.94 6.31 -11.23
CA ALA A 109 -1.89 6.36 -12.24
C ALA A 109 -0.66 7.15 -11.80
N VAL A 110 -0.79 8.18 -10.95
CA VAL A 110 0.38 8.91 -10.41
C VAL A 110 1.03 8.13 -9.27
N ILE A 111 0.27 7.49 -8.38
CA ILE A 111 0.83 6.57 -7.36
C ILE A 111 1.45 5.36 -8.03
N VAL A 112 0.82 4.77 -9.04
CA VAL A 112 1.34 3.70 -9.90
C VAL A 112 2.52 4.20 -10.72
N ALA A 113 2.53 5.43 -11.25
CA ALA A 113 3.69 5.94 -11.98
C ALA A 113 4.87 6.26 -11.07
N VAL A 114 4.64 6.76 -9.85
CA VAL A 114 5.67 6.97 -8.84
C VAL A 114 6.13 5.64 -8.26
N ALA A 115 5.23 4.70 -7.99
CA ALA A 115 5.55 3.33 -7.61
C ALA A 115 6.33 2.63 -8.72
N ALA A 116 5.88 2.67 -9.97
CA ALA A 116 6.60 2.13 -11.14
C ALA A 116 7.95 2.84 -11.36
N ALA A 117 8.06 4.14 -11.09
CA ALA A 117 9.33 4.85 -11.20
C ALA A 117 10.30 4.58 -10.03
N THR A 118 9.83 4.04 -8.91
CA THR A 118 10.64 3.77 -7.70
C THR A 118 10.79 2.30 -7.36
N LYS A 119 9.98 1.43 -7.96
CA LYS A 119 10.05 -0.03 -7.84
C LYS A 119 10.99 -0.65 -8.85
N GLN A 120 11.63 -1.75 -8.45
CA GLN A 120 12.62 -2.45 -9.28
C GLN A 120 12.66 -3.96 -8.96
N SER A 121 11.54 -4.64 -8.66
CA SER A 121 11.65 -6.05 -8.18
C SER A 121 10.60 -7.10 -8.60
N CYS A 122 9.42 -6.74 -9.12
CA CYS A 122 8.33 -7.73 -9.29
C CYS A 122 7.55 -7.60 -10.61
N PRO A 123 7.13 -8.71 -11.25
CA PRO A 123 6.20 -8.66 -12.37
C PRO A 123 4.81 -8.26 -11.89
N PHE A 124 4.02 -7.65 -12.77
CA PHE A 124 2.63 -7.32 -12.51
C PHE A 124 1.74 -8.32 -13.23
N VAL A 125 0.84 -8.97 -12.49
CA VAL A 125 -0.12 -9.95 -13.02
C VAL A 125 -1.50 -9.31 -13.06
N TYR A 126 -2.08 -9.28 -14.25
CA TYR A 126 -3.42 -8.79 -14.50
C TYR A 126 -4.32 -9.89 -15.03
N SER A 127 -5.50 -10.01 -14.46
CA SER A 127 -6.52 -10.96 -14.86
C SER A 127 -7.57 -10.32 -15.75
N TRP A 128 -7.98 -11.06 -16.78
CA TRP A 128 -9.14 -10.68 -17.58
C TRP A 128 -10.43 -11.00 -16.83
N ASN A 129 -11.24 -9.99 -16.54
CA ASN A 129 -12.50 -10.13 -15.81
C ASN A 129 -13.73 -10.34 -16.71
N GLY A 130 -13.54 -10.38 -18.03
CA GLY A 130 -14.62 -10.43 -19.03
C GLY A 130 -14.66 -9.19 -19.93
N THR A 131 -14.18 -8.04 -19.43
CA THR A 131 -14.24 -6.74 -20.13
C THR A 131 -12.89 -6.03 -20.20
N GLU A 132 -12.05 -6.16 -19.17
CA GLU A 132 -10.75 -5.51 -19.09
C GLU A 132 -9.74 -6.35 -18.28
N TYR A 133 -8.47 -5.92 -18.31
CA TYR A 133 -7.42 -6.48 -17.46
C TYR A 133 -7.37 -5.72 -16.14
N VAL A 134 -7.57 -6.42 -15.03
CA VAL A 134 -7.53 -5.87 -13.67
C VAL A 134 -6.34 -6.45 -12.93
N PHE A 135 -5.61 -5.61 -12.20
CA PHE A 135 -4.48 -6.04 -11.39
C PHE A 135 -4.95 -7.03 -10.31
N ASP A 136 -4.24 -8.15 -10.18
CA ASP A 136 -4.52 -9.20 -9.20
C ASP A 136 -3.33 -9.45 -8.28
N ALA A 137 -2.11 -9.39 -8.79
CA ALA A 137 -0.95 -9.81 -8.03
C ALA A 137 0.36 -9.20 -8.48
N GLU A 138 1.29 -9.12 -7.53
CA GLU A 138 2.68 -8.76 -7.72
C GLU A 138 3.57 -9.77 -6.95
N PRO A 139 3.90 -10.92 -7.57
CA PRO A 139 4.71 -11.95 -6.93
C PRO A 139 6.20 -11.56 -6.91
N TYR A 140 7.03 -12.37 -6.24
CA TYR A 140 8.50 -12.26 -6.17
C TYR A 140 9.04 -11.26 -5.15
N GLY A 141 8.22 -10.83 -4.19
CA GLY A 141 8.67 -9.96 -3.11
C GLY A 141 9.96 -10.47 -2.45
N GLY A 142 11.04 -9.70 -2.54
CA GLY A 142 12.34 -10.00 -1.92
C GLY A 142 13.24 -11.01 -2.64
N ALA A 143 12.80 -11.61 -3.76
CA ALA A 143 13.55 -12.62 -4.52
C ALA A 143 14.61 -12.00 -5.47
N ILE A 144 15.53 -11.21 -4.92
CA ILE A 144 16.44 -10.34 -5.70
C ILE A 144 17.69 -11.05 -6.25
N THR A 145 17.88 -12.34 -5.98
CA THR A 145 19.01 -13.15 -6.47
C THR A 145 18.63 -14.63 -6.46
N ARG A 146 19.40 -15.47 -7.16
CA ARG A 146 19.11 -16.90 -7.31
C ARG A 146 18.99 -17.63 -5.96
N GLY A 147 19.84 -17.32 -4.99
CA GLY A 147 19.78 -17.92 -3.65
C GLY A 147 18.53 -17.56 -2.84
N LEU A 148 17.76 -16.56 -3.30
CA LEU A 148 16.49 -16.12 -2.70
C LEU A 148 15.28 -16.44 -3.57
N GLU A 149 15.46 -17.31 -4.57
CA GLU A 149 14.35 -17.87 -5.33
C GLU A 149 13.35 -18.55 -4.39
N LYS A 150 12.06 -18.29 -4.62
CA LYS A 150 10.95 -18.87 -3.85
C LYS A 150 9.71 -18.96 -4.72
N ASP A 151 8.83 -19.89 -4.37
CA ASP A 151 7.48 -19.92 -4.91
C ASP A 151 6.68 -18.73 -4.37
N ASP A 152 5.71 -18.28 -5.15
CA ASP A 152 4.79 -17.21 -4.79
C ASP A 152 3.40 -17.58 -5.27
N TYR A 153 2.44 -17.56 -4.36
CA TYR A 153 1.08 -18.04 -4.58
C TYR A 153 0.12 -16.88 -4.43
N SER A 154 -0.52 -16.48 -5.52
CA SER A 154 -1.46 -15.37 -5.54
C SER A 154 -2.85 -15.84 -5.95
N GLU A 155 -3.87 -15.39 -5.20
CA GLU A 155 -5.26 -15.57 -5.62
C GLU A 155 -5.56 -14.62 -6.78
N LEU A 156 -6.19 -15.15 -7.83
CA LEU A 156 -6.57 -14.37 -9.01
C LEU A 156 -8.05 -13.98 -8.92
N GLU A 157 -8.38 -13.10 -7.96
CA GLU A 157 -9.75 -12.75 -7.57
C GLU A 157 -10.60 -12.20 -8.74
N HIS A 158 -9.97 -11.51 -9.69
CA HIS A 158 -10.65 -10.91 -10.83
C HIS A 158 -10.73 -11.83 -12.05
N LEU A 159 -10.00 -12.96 -12.07
CA LEU A 159 -9.95 -13.85 -13.22
C LEU A 159 -11.31 -14.49 -13.50
N ARG A 160 -11.79 -14.33 -14.73
CA ARG A 160 -13.01 -14.98 -15.21
C ARG A 160 -12.73 -15.75 -16.48
N GLU A 161 -13.36 -16.91 -16.56
CA GLU A 161 -13.40 -17.72 -17.78
C GLU A 161 -14.19 -16.94 -18.85
N GLN A 162 -13.66 -16.91 -20.09
CA GLN A 162 -14.39 -16.44 -21.26
C GLN A 162 -13.98 -17.27 -22.49
N ASP A 163 -14.97 -17.87 -23.15
CA ASP A 163 -14.81 -18.68 -24.37
C ASP A 163 -13.86 -19.88 -24.19
N ASN A 164 -14.11 -20.65 -23.13
CA ASN A 164 -13.35 -21.78 -22.61
C ASN A 164 -11.86 -21.47 -22.36
N ARG A 165 -11.57 -20.23 -21.94
CA ARG A 165 -10.20 -19.72 -21.76
C ARG A 165 -10.08 -18.77 -20.57
N TYR A 166 -8.97 -18.89 -19.87
CA TYR A 166 -8.49 -17.87 -18.92
C TYR A 166 -7.42 -17.02 -19.58
N ARG A 167 -7.49 -15.70 -19.39
CA ARG A 167 -6.51 -14.75 -19.93
C ARG A 167 -5.83 -14.00 -18.81
N LEU A 168 -4.52 -14.11 -18.78
CA LEU A 168 -3.63 -13.36 -17.91
C LEU A 168 -2.75 -12.46 -18.76
N ARG A 169 -2.34 -11.33 -18.20
CA ARG A 169 -1.30 -10.47 -18.73
C ARG A 169 -0.25 -10.32 -17.65
N ILE A 170 0.99 -10.63 -17.99
CA ILE A 170 2.14 -10.46 -17.12
C ILE A 170 3.02 -9.40 -17.75
N THR A 171 3.32 -8.34 -17.01
CA THR A 171 4.13 -7.23 -17.49
C THR A 171 5.30 -6.98 -16.56
N ASN A 172 6.42 -6.65 -17.17
CA ASN A 172 7.50 -6.00 -16.49
C ASN A 172 7.34 -4.49 -16.72
N GLU A 173 6.92 -3.78 -15.68
CA GLU A 173 6.63 -2.33 -15.75
C GLU A 173 7.76 -1.47 -15.16
N VAL A 174 8.82 -2.13 -14.69
CA VAL A 174 9.96 -1.50 -14.02
C VAL A 174 11.26 -1.85 -14.73
N ASP A 175 12.32 -1.06 -14.50
CA ASP A 175 13.64 -1.32 -15.08
C ASP A 175 14.34 -2.44 -14.31
N GLU A 176 13.97 -3.68 -14.64
CA GLU A 176 14.47 -4.91 -14.03
C GLU A 176 14.55 -6.04 -15.06
N GLN A 177 15.45 -7.00 -14.84
CA GLN A 177 15.42 -8.28 -15.53
C GLN A 177 14.85 -9.38 -14.62
N GLN A 178 13.70 -9.92 -15.02
CA GLN A 178 12.98 -10.94 -14.26
C GLN A 178 13.23 -12.33 -14.86
N TYR A 179 13.39 -13.32 -14.00
CA TYR A 179 13.59 -14.72 -14.38
C TYR A 179 12.51 -15.57 -13.71
N THR A 180 11.65 -16.17 -14.53
CA THR A 180 10.59 -17.08 -14.08
C THR A 180 10.94 -18.50 -14.51
N ASN A 181 11.11 -19.40 -13.55
CA ASN A 181 11.35 -20.82 -13.84
C ASN A 181 10.05 -21.54 -14.20
N LEU A 182 8.99 -21.30 -13.44
CA LEU A 182 7.68 -21.91 -13.62
C LEU A 182 6.58 -20.89 -13.34
N MET A 183 5.52 -20.94 -14.15
CA MET A 183 4.27 -20.25 -13.88
C MET A 183 3.11 -21.16 -14.28
N GLU A 184 2.20 -21.37 -13.36
CA GLU A 184 1.05 -22.27 -13.53
C GLU A 184 -0.23 -21.60 -13.04
N LEU A 185 -1.35 -22.02 -13.62
CA LEU A 185 -2.68 -21.64 -13.15
C LEU A 185 -3.30 -22.85 -12.45
N TRP A 186 -3.58 -22.73 -11.16
CA TRP A 186 -4.28 -23.76 -10.40
C TRP A 186 -5.79 -23.47 -10.43
N VAL A 187 -6.56 -24.40 -10.95
CA VAL A 187 -8.03 -24.34 -10.98
C VAL A 187 -8.54 -25.41 -10.03
N VAL A 188 -9.31 -24.99 -9.03
CA VAL A 188 -9.77 -25.86 -7.94
C VAL A 188 -11.29 -25.82 -7.89
N ASP A 189 -11.92 -26.97 -8.12
CA ASP A 189 -13.35 -27.15 -7.87
C ASP A 189 -13.59 -27.28 -6.36
N HIS A 190 -14.55 -26.53 -5.83
CA HIS A 190 -14.86 -26.53 -4.39
C HIS A 190 -16.35 -26.28 -4.13
N ASP A 191 -16.79 -26.57 -2.90
CA ASP A 191 -18.19 -26.42 -2.51
C ASP A 191 -18.65 -24.94 -2.57
N PRO A 192 -19.91 -24.68 -2.95
CA PRO A 192 -20.48 -23.34 -2.92
C PRO A 192 -20.36 -22.69 -1.54
N GLY A 193 -20.02 -21.40 -1.50
CA GLY A 193 -19.86 -20.64 -0.25
C GLY A 193 -18.52 -20.85 0.48
N THR A 194 -17.59 -21.59 -0.12
CA THR A 194 -16.19 -21.63 0.32
C THR A 194 -15.30 -20.82 -0.63
N ARG A 195 -14.16 -20.35 -0.12
CA ARG A 195 -13.01 -19.85 -0.89
C ARG A 195 -11.86 -20.83 -0.74
N VAL A 196 -10.98 -20.90 -1.73
CA VAL A 196 -9.73 -21.67 -1.65
C VAL A 196 -8.57 -20.68 -1.63
N LEU A 197 -7.75 -20.74 -0.59
CA LEU A 197 -6.57 -19.89 -0.42
C LEU A 197 -5.32 -20.79 -0.32
N ALA A 198 -4.22 -20.38 -0.94
CA ALA A 198 -2.92 -20.99 -0.68
C ALA A 198 -2.28 -20.34 0.56
N ASP A 199 -1.61 -21.13 1.39
CA ASP A 199 -0.64 -20.58 2.35
C ASP A 199 0.72 -20.32 1.68
N GLN A 200 1.67 -19.82 2.47
CA GLN A 200 3.01 -19.43 1.99
C GLN A 200 3.83 -20.60 1.42
N ASP A 201 3.48 -21.83 1.81
CA ASP A 201 4.13 -23.05 1.34
C ASP A 201 3.37 -23.70 0.17
N GLY A 202 2.30 -23.07 -0.31
CA GLY A 202 1.47 -23.56 -1.41
C GLY A 202 0.41 -24.59 -1.00
N HIS A 203 0.20 -24.82 0.30
CA HIS A 203 -0.89 -25.72 0.71
C HIS A 203 -2.24 -25.01 0.53
N LEU A 204 -3.17 -25.71 -0.12
CA LEU A 204 -4.50 -25.19 -0.38
C LEU A 204 -5.43 -25.42 0.83
N HIS A 205 -6.12 -24.35 1.22
CA HIS A 205 -7.04 -24.31 2.33
C HIS A 205 -8.42 -23.89 1.84
N THR A 206 -9.44 -24.71 2.09
CA THR A 206 -10.82 -24.22 2.04
C THR A 206 -11.11 -23.34 3.25
N VAL A 207 -11.75 -22.21 2.99
CA VAL A 207 -12.15 -21.21 3.98
C VAL A 207 -13.63 -20.89 3.78
N GLY A 208 -14.42 -21.06 4.84
CA GLY A 208 -15.83 -20.68 4.88
C GLY A 208 -16.16 -20.11 6.25
N ASN A 209 -17.22 -19.29 6.34
CA ASN A 209 -17.67 -18.67 7.59
C ASN A 209 -16.56 -17.92 8.34
N VAL A 210 -15.82 -17.05 7.64
CA VAL A 210 -14.79 -16.20 8.23
C VAL A 210 -15.41 -15.41 9.39
N ARG A 211 -14.75 -15.46 10.56
CA ARG A 211 -15.23 -14.78 11.76
C ARG A 211 -14.84 -13.32 11.73
N GLU A 212 -15.79 -12.45 12.08
CA GLU A 212 -15.56 -11.01 12.11
C GLU A 212 -14.58 -10.61 13.22
N LEU A 213 -13.81 -9.56 12.93
CA LEU A 213 -12.93 -8.89 13.87
C LEU A 213 -13.77 -8.08 14.88
N LEU A 214 -13.65 -8.40 16.17
CA LEU A 214 -14.44 -7.76 17.24
C LEU A 214 -13.84 -6.42 17.68
N ASN A 215 -12.53 -6.42 17.89
CA ASN A 215 -11.78 -5.26 18.38
C ASN A 215 -10.38 -5.29 17.74
N VAL A 216 -9.85 -4.11 17.45
CA VAL A 216 -8.48 -3.98 16.94
C VAL A 216 -7.88 -2.65 17.36
N ARG A 217 -6.67 -2.71 17.93
CA ARG A 217 -5.99 -1.54 18.46
C ARG A 217 -4.50 -1.59 18.18
N ASP A 218 -3.90 -0.41 18.01
CA ASP A 218 -2.43 -0.28 18.00
C ASP A 218 -1.85 -0.29 19.43
N SER A 219 -0.52 -0.24 19.53
CA SER A 219 0.21 -0.16 20.80
C SER A 219 -0.12 1.09 21.65
N ALA A 220 -0.64 2.17 21.03
CA ALA A 220 -1.07 3.39 21.72
C ALA A 220 -2.54 3.33 22.17
N GLY A 221 -3.26 2.27 21.81
CA GLY A 221 -4.67 2.06 22.13
C GLY A 221 -5.65 2.68 21.13
N ALA A 222 -5.17 3.24 20.02
CA ALA A 222 -6.02 3.80 18.97
C ALA A 222 -6.83 2.69 18.28
N ASP A 223 -8.09 2.98 17.99
CA ASP A 223 -8.98 2.02 17.32
C ASP A 223 -8.67 1.97 15.82
N LEU A 224 -8.29 0.78 15.33
CA LEU A 224 -7.98 0.55 13.92
C LEU A 224 -9.15 -0.06 13.13
N ALA A 225 -10.31 -0.26 13.78
CA ALA A 225 -11.49 -0.84 13.15
C ALA A 225 -11.92 -0.17 11.84
N PRO A 226 -11.85 1.18 11.70
CA PRO A 226 -12.23 1.83 10.45
C PRO A 226 -11.41 1.40 9.22
N TRP A 227 -10.24 0.81 9.42
CA TRP A 227 -9.33 0.40 8.34
C TRP A 227 -9.33 -1.10 8.08
N LEU A 228 -9.63 -1.92 9.09
CA LEU A 228 -9.39 -3.37 9.04
C LEU A 228 -10.66 -4.23 9.00
N ARG A 229 -11.85 -3.62 9.12
CA ARG A 229 -13.12 -4.38 9.16
C ARG A 229 -13.61 -4.90 7.81
N ALA A 230 -13.13 -4.34 6.70
CA ALA A 230 -13.60 -4.70 5.37
C ALA A 230 -12.43 -4.85 4.40
N THR A 231 -12.64 -5.69 3.38
CA THR A 231 -11.74 -5.78 2.21
C THR A 231 -12.19 -4.75 1.18
N ASP A 232 -11.93 -3.47 1.46
CA ASP A 232 -12.36 -2.33 0.64
C ASP A 232 -11.19 -1.47 0.13
N ARG A 233 -9.97 -1.99 0.24
CA ARG A 233 -8.70 -1.34 -0.12
C ARG A 233 -8.37 -0.08 0.69
N LEU A 234 -9.05 0.15 1.82
CA LEU A 234 -8.55 1.08 2.83
C LEU A 234 -7.39 0.41 3.57
N ILE A 235 -6.19 0.97 3.40
CA ILE A 235 -4.97 0.43 4.00
C ILE A 235 -4.59 1.28 5.21
N TRP A 236 -4.44 0.62 6.35
CA TRP A 236 -3.76 1.22 7.49
C TRP A 236 -2.25 1.05 7.34
N GLU A 237 -1.51 2.15 7.44
CA GLU A 237 -0.05 2.17 7.44
C GLU A 237 0.42 2.96 8.68
N PRO A 238 1.27 2.40 9.55
CA PRO A 238 1.80 3.13 10.69
C PRO A 238 2.78 4.22 10.23
N GLU A 239 2.89 5.29 11.02
CA GLU A 239 3.94 6.28 10.79
C GLU A 239 5.31 5.62 11.01
N ALA A 240 6.27 5.87 10.11
CA ALA A 240 7.64 5.39 10.26
C ALA A 240 8.45 6.24 11.27
N LEU A 241 7.86 6.52 12.43
CA LEU A 241 8.46 7.30 13.51
C LEU A 241 8.76 6.38 14.69
N PRO A 242 9.95 6.52 15.32
CA PRO A 242 10.23 5.80 16.54
C PRO A 242 9.30 6.26 17.66
N ASP A 243 8.93 5.33 18.55
CA ASP A 243 8.25 5.65 19.79
C ASP A 243 9.15 6.47 20.75
N ALA A 244 8.62 6.84 21.91
CA ALA A 244 9.35 7.64 22.91
C ALA A 244 10.62 6.94 23.44
N GLN A 245 10.74 5.63 23.26
CA GLN A 245 11.87 4.80 23.66
C GLN A 245 12.83 4.52 22.48
N GLY A 246 12.52 5.01 21.28
CA GLY A 246 13.31 4.80 20.08
C GLY A 246 12.95 3.54 19.28
N ASN A 247 11.91 2.80 19.67
CA ASN A 247 11.51 1.58 18.96
C ASN A 247 10.74 1.94 17.70
N LEU A 248 11.08 1.26 16.60
CA LEU A 248 10.40 1.39 15.31
C LEU A 248 9.36 0.27 15.09
N ARG A 249 9.23 -0.64 16.05
CA ARG A 249 8.29 -1.75 15.99
C ARG A 249 6.94 -1.27 16.50
N HIS A 250 5.92 -1.49 15.69
CA HIS A 250 4.53 -1.27 16.05
C HIS A 250 3.82 -2.61 16.18
N GLU A 251 2.86 -2.69 17.09
CA GLU A 251 2.06 -3.89 17.31
C GLU A 251 0.59 -3.55 17.10
N ILE A 252 -0.14 -4.53 16.55
CA ILE A 252 -1.60 -4.47 16.45
C ILE A 252 -2.15 -5.66 17.23
N THR A 253 -3.03 -5.38 18.18
CA THR A 253 -3.78 -6.42 18.90
C THR A 253 -5.16 -6.56 18.27
N MET A 254 -5.51 -7.78 17.86
CA MET A 254 -6.79 -8.13 17.23
C MET A 254 -7.55 -9.15 18.08
N GLU A 255 -8.85 -8.96 18.22
CA GLU A 255 -9.73 -9.87 18.94
C GLU A 255 -10.78 -10.50 18.01
N PHE A 256 -10.94 -11.82 18.13
CA PHE A 256 -11.88 -12.61 17.33
C PHE A 256 -12.76 -13.47 18.25
N PRO A 257 -13.99 -13.82 17.83
CA PRO A 257 -14.80 -14.75 18.60
C PRO A 257 -14.19 -16.16 18.56
N LYS A 258 -13.95 -16.75 19.73
CA LYS A 258 -13.48 -18.13 19.86
C LYS A 258 -14.67 -19.09 20.07
N PRO A 259 -14.96 -20.00 19.12
CA PRO A 259 -15.99 -21.01 19.33
C PRO A 259 -15.67 -21.92 20.53
N PRO A 260 -16.68 -22.39 21.28
CA PRO A 260 -16.46 -23.31 22.40
C PRO A 260 -15.71 -24.56 21.95
N GLY A 261 -14.64 -24.92 22.68
CA GLY A 261 -13.84 -26.11 22.39
C GLY A 261 -12.91 -26.02 21.18
N ALA A 262 -12.82 -24.88 20.49
CA ALA A 262 -11.88 -24.71 19.39
C ALA A 262 -10.42 -24.75 19.88
N THR A 263 -9.63 -25.66 19.31
CA THR A 263 -8.20 -25.85 19.59
C THR A 263 -7.29 -25.42 18.44
N SER A 264 -7.86 -25.10 17.28
CA SER A 264 -7.15 -24.59 16.10
C SER A 264 -7.97 -23.49 15.42
N ALA A 265 -7.27 -22.63 14.68
CA ALA A 265 -7.86 -21.58 13.87
C ALA A 265 -6.97 -21.32 12.65
N LYS A 266 -7.55 -20.75 11.59
CA LYS A 266 -6.82 -20.16 10.47
C LYS A 266 -6.98 -18.65 10.57
N LEU A 267 -5.87 -17.92 10.52
CA LEU A 267 -5.91 -16.47 10.35
C LEU A 267 -5.88 -16.17 8.85
N VAL A 268 -6.93 -15.53 8.35
CA VAL A 268 -7.00 -15.05 6.97
C VAL A 268 -6.62 -13.58 6.99
N VAL A 269 -5.59 -13.22 6.23
CA VAL A 269 -5.04 -11.87 6.23
C VAL A 269 -5.13 -11.31 4.82
N ASN A 270 -5.71 -10.11 4.69
CA ASN A 270 -5.51 -9.27 3.53
C ASN A 270 -4.54 -8.16 3.93
N ALA A 271 -3.27 -8.33 3.56
CA ALA A 271 -2.20 -7.40 3.85
C ALA A 271 -1.18 -7.44 2.72
N ALA A 272 -0.51 -6.32 2.54
CA ALA A 272 0.62 -6.18 1.64
C ALA A 272 1.78 -5.55 2.41
N THR A 273 3.00 -5.73 1.93
CA THR A 273 4.12 -4.99 2.51
C THR A 273 4.02 -3.52 2.11
N GLY A 274 4.32 -2.56 2.99
CA GLY A 274 4.39 -1.16 2.56
C GLY A 274 5.54 -0.93 1.56
N LEU A 275 5.49 0.16 0.78
CA LEU A 275 6.62 0.56 -0.09
C LEU A 275 7.94 0.74 0.69
N TRP A 276 7.83 1.00 2.00
CA TRP A 276 8.95 1.02 2.92
C TRP A 276 9.77 -0.28 2.88
N GLY A 277 9.15 -1.45 2.77
CA GLY A 277 9.87 -2.74 2.70
C GLY A 277 10.80 -2.81 1.48
N SER A 278 10.31 -2.39 0.30
CA SER A 278 11.15 -2.31 -0.90
C SER A 278 12.30 -1.32 -0.74
N TYR A 279 12.04 -0.16 -0.13
CA TYR A 279 13.08 0.83 0.18
C TYR A 279 14.14 0.26 1.13
N MET A 280 13.73 -0.46 2.17
CA MET A 280 14.62 -1.10 3.13
C MET A 280 15.53 -2.12 2.45
N ILE A 281 14.99 -3.03 1.65
CA ILE A 281 15.78 -4.05 0.92
C ILE A 281 16.84 -3.35 0.05
N LYS A 282 16.43 -2.32 -0.71
CA LYS A 282 17.35 -1.53 -1.52
C LYS A 282 18.47 -0.91 -0.68
N LYS A 283 18.13 -0.23 0.42
CA LYS A 283 19.13 0.40 1.31
C LYS A 283 20.06 -0.61 1.95
N MET A 284 19.57 -1.76 2.37
CA MET A 284 20.41 -2.83 2.92
C MET A 284 21.44 -3.32 1.91
N VAL A 285 21.05 -3.51 0.64
CA VAL A 285 21.97 -3.90 -0.43
C VAL A 285 22.96 -2.77 -0.74
N GLU A 286 22.48 -1.52 -0.87
CA GLU A 286 23.33 -0.34 -1.12
C GLU A 286 24.39 -0.14 -0.03
N LEU A 287 24.04 -0.35 1.24
CA LEU A 287 24.95 -0.20 2.38
C LEU A 287 26.13 -1.19 2.34
N ARG A 288 26.01 -2.31 1.63
CA ARG A 288 27.13 -3.24 1.40
C ARG A 288 28.19 -2.64 0.47
N GLY A 289 27.83 -1.63 -0.34
CA GLY A 289 28.73 -0.95 -1.27
C GLY A 289 29.46 -1.94 -2.17
N ARG A 290 30.81 -1.86 -2.18
CA ARG A 290 31.66 -2.73 -3.01
C ARG A 290 31.56 -4.22 -2.64
N ALA A 291 31.07 -4.57 -1.45
CA ALA A 291 30.89 -5.95 -1.01
C ALA A 291 29.56 -6.56 -1.45
N ALA A 292 28.66 -5.81 -2.10
CA ALA A 292 27.35 -6.31 -2.52
C ALA A 292 27.48 -7.52 -3.46
N ARG A 293 28.42 -7.49 -4.41
CA ARG A 293 28.65 -8.60 -5.34
C ARG A 293 29.09 -9.87 -4.64
N ASP A 294 30.04 -9.77 -3.72
CA ASP A 294 30.54 -10.94 -2.98
C ASP A 294 29.46 -11.49 -2.04
N TRP A 295 28.59 -10.63 -1.50
CA TRP A 295 27.43 -11.05 -0.73
C TRP A 295 26.41 -11.80 -1.58
N PHE A 296 26.04 -11.29 -2.77
CA PHE A 296 25.16 -12.02 -3.71
C PHE A 296 25.75 -13.38 -4.08
N TRP A 297 27.04 -13.43 -4.38
CA TRP A 297 27.72 -14.69 -4.68
C TRP A 297 27.59 -15.70 -3.54
N LYS A 298 27.74 -15.27 -2.28
CA LYS A 298 27.53 -16.13 -1.12
C LYS A 298 26.09 -16.60 -0.98
N ILE A 299 25.12 -15.70 -1.09
CA ILE A 299 23.70 -16.04 -1.03
C ILE A 299 23.35 -17.09 -2.10
N ASP A 300 23.88 -16.95 -3.31
CA ASP A 300 23.61 -17.87 -4.41
C ASP A 300 24.27 -19.25 -4.28
N HIS A 301 25.33 -19.38 -3.48
CA HIS A 301 26.16 -20.60 -3.43
C HIS A 301 26.27 -21.25 -2.05
N ASP A 302 25.82 -20.59 -0.97
CA ASP A 302 25.91 -21.09 0.39
C ASP A 302 24.52 -21.06 1.09
N PRO A 303 23.86 -22.23 1.22
CA PRO A 303 22.59 -22.34 1.94
C PRO A 303 22.66 -21.89 3.40
N ALA A 304 23.84 -21.86 4.04
CA ALA A 304 23.98 -21.35 5.39
C ALA A 304 23.81 -19.82 5.45
N GLU A 305 24.28 -19.10 4.44
CA GLU A 305 24.12 -17.65 4.32
C GLU A 305 22.65 -17.29 4.07
N VAL A 306 21.95 -18.07 3.25
CA VAL A 306 20.48 -17.96 3.05
C VAL A 306 19.73 -18.17 4.37
N ARG A 307 20.03 -19.26 5.10
CA ARG A 307 19.41 -19.51 6.41
C ARG A 307 19.71 -18.42 7.44
N SER A 308 20.94 -17.90 7.44
CA SER A 308 21.34 -16.80 8.32
C SER A 308 20.54 -15.53 8.03
N LEU A 309 20.34 -15.21 6.75
CA LEU A 309 19.52 -14.08 6.31
C LEU A 309 18.06 -14.23 6.76
N PHE A 310 17.43 -15.38 6.52
CA PHE A 310 16.04 -15.61 6.94
C PHE A 310 15.88 -15.66 8.47
N ALA A 311 16.85 -16.22 9.19
CA ALA A 311 16.83 -16.21 10.66
C ALA A 311 16.95 -14.78 11.21
N TRP A 312 17.75 -13.93 10.56
CA TRP A 312 17.83 -12.51 10.89
C TRP A 312 16.52 -11.78 10.59
N ASP A 313 15.97 -11.97 9.39
CA ASP A 313 14.73 -11.36 8.95
C ASP A 313 13.55 -11.70 9.89
N LEU A 314 13.39 -12.98 10.23
CA LEU A 314 12.37 -13.43 11.18
C LEU A 314 12.61 -12.90 12.60
N ARG A 315 13.87 -12.81 13.05
CA ARG A 315 14.18 -12.31 14.39
C ARG A 315 13.77 -10.84 14.52
N GLU A 316 14.17 -10.02 13.55
CA GLU A 316 13.94 -8.58 13.53
C GLU A 316 12.53 -8.19 13.03
N GLU A 317 11.85 -9.09 12.30
CA GLU A 317 10.53 -8.91 11.66
C GLU A 317 10.51 -7.81 10.59
N LEU A 318 11.49 -7.82 9.68
CA LEU A 318 11.66 -6.78 8.65
C LEU A 318 10.80 -7.04 7.41
N PHE A 319 10.74 -8.29 6.97
CA PHE A 319 9.91 -8.78 5.87
C PHE A 319 9.21 -10.09 6.24
N ALA A 320 9.08 -10.38 7.53
CA ALA A 320 8.36 -11.53 8.09
C ALA A 320 7.76 -11.15 9.45
N LEU A 321 6.44 -11.04 9.54
CA LEU A 321 5.74 -10.61 10.75
C LEU A 321 5.32 -11.83 11.59
N LYS A 322 5.71 -11.89 12.86
CA LYS A 322 5.25 -12.97 13.74
C LYS A 322 3.81 -12.71 14.18
N ILE A 323 3.03 -13.79 14.20
CA ILE A 323 1.66 -13.78 14.71
C ILE A 323 1.66 -14.41 16.09
N TYR A 324 1.33 -13.58 17.08
CA TYR A 324 1.19 -14.00 18.47
C TYR A 324 -0.27 -14.29 18.79
N VAL A 325 -0.51 -15.37 19.54
CA VAL A 325 -1.84 -15.75 20.04
C VAL A 325 -1.80 -15.75 21.56
N GLN A 326 -2.79 -15.12 22.18
CA GLN A 326 -2.93 -15.12 23.63
C GLN A 326 -3.43 -16.47 24.13
N GLU A 327 -2.62 -17.12 24.95
CA GLU A 327 -2.87 -18.39 25.61
C GLU A 327 -2.83 -18.24 27.14
N PRO A 328 -3.28 -19.23 27.93
CA PRO A 328 -3.19 -19.16 29.39
C PRO A 328 -1.77 -18.93 29.93
N THR A 329 -0.74 -19.30 29.17
CA THR A 329 0.68 -19.08 29.50
C THR A 329 1.21 -17.70 29.11
N GLY A 330 0.46 -16.94 28.31
CA GLY A 330 0.88 -15.64 27.76
C GLY A 330 0.73 -15.57 26.25
N TRP A 331 1.44 -14.64 25.63
CA TRP A 331 1.48 -14.49 24.17
C TRP A 331 2.49 -15.46 23.57
N GLU A 332 2.01 -16.36 22.72
CA GLU A 332 2.83 -17.39 22.08
C GLU A 332 2.88 -17.18 20.57
N VAL A 333 4.04 -17.35 19.95
CA VAL A 333 4.17 -17.28 18.48
C VAL A 333 3.51 -18.53 17.87
N ARG A 334 2.47 -18.32 17.04
CA ARG A 334 1.71 -19.41 16.40
C ARG A 334 1.68 -19.34 14.88
N GLY A 335 2.27 -18.29 14.29
CA GLY A 335 2.40 -18.17 12.85
C GLY A 335 3.39 -17.10 12.45
N VAL A 336 3.68 -17.04 11.16
CA VAL A 336 4.48 -15.98 10.54
C VAL A 336 3.76 -15.56 9.26
N LEU A 337 3.62 -14.26 9.06
CA LEU A 337 3.18 -13.67 7.81
C LEU A 337 4.41 -13.17 7.05
N GLN A 338 4.81 -13.89 6.01
CA GLN A 338 5.88 -13.48 5.11
C GLN A 338 5.44 -12.26 4.31
N GLY A 339 6.37 -11.35 4.07
CA GLY A 339 6.15 -10.19 3.21
C GLY A 339 5.90 -10.63 1.77
N MET A 340 4.99 -9.92 1.12
CA MET A 340 4.66 -10.11 -0.30
C MET A 340 4.95 -8.81 -1.06
N GLY A 341 4.60 -8.76 -2.35
CA GLY A 341 4.53 -7.50 -3.08
C GLY A 341 3.66 -6.48 -2.35
N PRO A 342 3.89 -5.17 -2.55
CA PRO A 342 3.21 -4.13 -1.80
C PRO A 342 1.82 -3.73 -2.33
N PHE A 343 1.24 -4.45 -3.30
CA PHE A 343 -0.06 -4.15 -3.91
C PHE A 343 -0.98 -5.36 -4.00
#